data_AF-A0A941WGL1-F1
#
_entry.id   AF-A0A941WGL1-F1
#
_cell.length_a   1.000
_cell.length_b   1.000
_cell.length_c   1.000
_cell.angle_alpha   90.00
_cell.angle_beta   90.00
_cell.angle_gamma   90.00
#
_symmetry.space_group_name_H-M   'P 1'
#
loop_
_entity.id
_entity.type
_entity.pdbx_description
1 polymer ?
#
loop_
_entity_poly.entity_id
_entity_poly.type
_entity_poly.pdbx_seq_one_letter_code
_entity_poly.pdbx_strand_id
1 'polypeptide(L)'
;ALNFWMGFHLAEGNSIELDGLGYFTPTLKSRTVTDENGKAKVIAEADTVSFRCATSLKEQVREAGLEQVKKAKTEKLTQEQRLENIMKEVNKNRCINTGTCVQINHYSRFMALNDLKLLIDRNKLVQIGRGKQTMYIRSF
;
A
#
# COMPACT_ATOMS: atom_id res chain seq x y z
N ALA A 1 6.34 -17.97 13.30
CA ALA A 1 6.58 -17.59 14.71
C ALA A 1 6.01 -16.21 15.04
N LEU A 2 6.47 -15.12 14.41
CA LEU A 2 6.02 -13.75 14.74
C LEU A 2 4.49 -13.55 14.69
N ASN A 3 3.84 -13.93 13.59
CA ASN A 3 2.39 -13.76 13.43
C ASN A 3 1.57 -14.47 14.53
N PHE A 4 2.03 -15.62 15.01
CA PHE A 4 1.36 -16.35 16.09
C PHE A 4 1.40 -15.56 17.40
N TRP A 5 2.59 -15.11 17.81
CA TRP A 5 2.76 -14.33 19.04
C TRP A 5 2.05 -12.98 18.98
N MET A 6 2.07 -12.33 17.81
CA MET A 6 1.29 -11.11 17.59
C MET A 6 -0.20 -11.38 17.79
N GLY A 7 -0.74 -12.43 17.16
CA GLY A 7 -2.14 -12.82 17.32
C GLY A 7 -2.52 -13.11 18.77
N PHE A 8 -1.67 -13.85 19.49
CA PHE A 8 -1.88 -14.16 20.91
C PHE A 8 -1.97 -12.90 21.78
N HIS A 9 -0.96 -12.02 21.70
CA HIS A 9 -0.94 -10.82 22.55
C HIS A 9 -2.05 -9.81 22.19
N LEU A 10 -2.39 -9.66 20.91
CA LEU A 10 -3.51 -8.81 20.48
C LEU A 10 -4.87 -9.37 20.95
N ALA A 11 -5.05 -10.69 20.96
CA ALA A 11 -6.28 -11.32 21.46
C ALA A 11 -6.47 -11.08 22.97
N GLU A 12 -5.37 -11.02 23.72
CA GLU A 12 -5.34 -10.64 25.14
C GLU A 12 -5.50 -9.12 25.37
N GLY A 13 -5.74 -8.33 24.33
CA GLY A 13 -5.96 -6.88 24.43
C GLY A 13 -4.68 -6.04 24.52
N ASN A 14 -3.50 -6.64 24.39
CA ASN A 14 -2.23 -5.92 24.48
C ASN A 14 -1.96 -5.10 23.21
N SER A 15 -1.28 -3.97 23.38
CA SER A 15 -0.64 -3.28 22.26
C SER A 15 0.78 -3.78 22.07
N ILE A 16 1.18 -4.02 20.83
CA ILE A 16 2.50 -4.56 20.48
C ILE A 16 3.27 -3.49 19.72
N GLU A 17 4.42 -3.10 20.27
CA GLU A 17 5.44 -2.35 19.53
C GLU A 17 6.27 -3.34 18.71
N LEU A 18 6.45 -3.04 17.42
CA LEU A 18 7.20 -3.91 16.51
C LEU A 18 8.39 -3.17 15.93
N ASP A 19 9.56 -3.39 16.52
CA ASP A 19 10.89 -3.11 15.95
C ASP A 19 11.04 -1.67 15.41
N GLY A 20 10.55 -0.69 16.16
CA GLY A 20 10.59 0.72 15.77
C GLY A 20 9.68 1.09 14.61
N LEU A 21 8.89 0.15 14.05
CA LEU A 21 7.94 0.40 12.98
C LEU A 21 6.69 1.11 13.52
N GLY A 22 6.22 0.68 14.69
CA GLY A 22 5.06 1.24 15.33
C GLY A 22 4.29 0.25 16.19
N TYR A 23 3.07 0.66 16.53
CA TYR A 23 2.21 0.01 17.48
C TYR A 23 1.02 -0.62 16.78
N PHE A 24 0.77 -1.88 17.07
CA PHE A 24 -0.45 -2.59 16.71
C PHE A 24 -1.33 -2.70 17.94
N THR A 25 -2.54 -2.14 17.87
CA THR A 25 -3.47 -2.08 19.00
C THR A 25 -4.83 -2.64 18.57
N PRO A 26 -5.38 -3.66 19.27
CA PRO A 26 -6.72 -4.15 18.99
C PRO A 26 -7.75 -3.07 19.33
N THR A 27 -8.77 -2.94 18.50
CA THR A 27 -9.88 -2.01 18.71
C THR A 27 -11.17 -2.77 18.99
N LEU A 28 -12.06 -2.14 19.75
CA LEU A 28 -13.40 -2.65 20.02
C LEU A 28 -14.41 -1.83 19.25
N LYS A 29 -15.47 -2.48 18.78
CA LYS A 29 -16.70 -1.82 18.38
C LYS A 29 -17.82 -2.25 19.31
N SER A 30 -18.81 -1.39 19.46
CA SER A 30 -20.02 -1.72 20.19
C SER A 30 -21.24 -1.57 19.30
N ARG A 31 -22.26 -2.37 19.59
CA ARG A 31 -23.59 -2.23 19.00
C ARG A 31 -24.65 -2.50 20.04
N THR A 32 -25.78 -1.82 19.92
CA THR A 32 -26.95 -2.07 20.75
C THR A 32 -27.78 -3.18 20.13
N VAL A 33 -28.12 -4.18 20.93
CA VAL A 33 -29.02 -5.29 20.58
C VAL A 33 -30.18 -5.32 21.57
N THR A 34 -31.29 -5.95 21.20
CA THR A 34 -32.41 -6.19 22.11
C THR A 34 -32.24 -7.57 22.75
N ASP A 35 -32.36 -7.64 24.08
CA ASP A 35 -32.33 -8.92 24.80
C ASP A 35 -33.66 -9.68 24.71
N GLU A 36 -33.68 -10.89 25.27
CA GLU A 36 -34.86 -11.76 25.32
C GLU A 36 -36.07 -11.15 26.06
N ASN A 37 -35.85 -10.14 26.90
CA ASN A 37 -36.88 -9.43 27.65
C ASN A 37 -37.30 -8.10 26.99
N GLY A 38 -36.85 -7.84 25.75
CA GLY A 38 -37.17 -6.61 25.02
C GLY A 38 -36.38 -5.38 25.47
N LYS A 39 -35.33 -5.52 26.30
CA LYS A 39 -34.50 -4.41 26.77
C LYS A 39 -33.30 -4.17 25.87
N ALA A 40 -32.90 -2.91 25.74
CA ALA A 40 -31.68 -2.55 25.04
C ALA A 40 -30.44 -2.99 25.84
N LYS A 41 -29.54 -3.71 25.18
CA LYS A 41 -28.27 -4.20 25.71
C LYS A 41 -27.14 -3.80 24.77
N VAL A 42 -26.09 -3.20 25.31
CA VAL A 42 -24.86 -2.93 24.54
C VAL A 42 -23.99 -4.18 24.56
N ILE A 43 -23.56 -4.62 23.39
CA ILE A 43 -22.53 -5.65 23.24
C ILE A 43 -21.28 -5.03 22.62
N ALA A 44 -20.12 -5.45 23.12
CA ALA A 44 -18.82 -5.08 22.57
C ALA A 44 -18.17 -6.31 21.93
N GLU A 45 -17.51 -6.11 20.81
CA GLU A 45 -16.77 -7.14 20.09
C GLU A 45 -15.46 -6.58 19.55
N ALA A 46 -14.46 -7.45 19.38
CA ALA A 46 -13.23 -7.09 18.68
C ALA A 46 -13.56 -6.64 17.26
N ASP A 47 -13.00 -5.50 16.85
CA ASP A 47 -13.27 -4.91 15.54
C ASP A 47 -12.13 -5.12 14.57
N THR A 48 -10.99 -4.51 14.84
CA THR A 48 -9.80 -4.57 13.98
C THR A 48 -8.53 -4.38 14.79
N VAL A 49 -7.39 -4.28 14.12
CA VAL A 49 -6.12 -3.89 14.70
C VAL A 49 -5.70 -2.57 14.06
N SER A 50 -5.66 -1.51 14.87
CA SER A 50 -5.13 -0.22 14.43
C SER A 50 -3.60 -0.26 14.42
N PHE A 51 -3.01 0.30 13.36
CA PHE A 51 -1.57 0.53 13.29
C PHE A 51 -1.27 2.02 13.48
N ARG A 52 -0.38 2.33 14.42
CA ARG A 52 0.18 3.67 14.60
C ARG A 52 1.69 3.61 14.37
N CYS A 53 2.15 4.26 13.31
CA CYS A 53 3.57 4.41 13.01
C CYS A 53 4.34 5.00 14.21
N ALA A 54 5.53 4.47 14.49
CA ALA A 54 6.41 5.00 15.52
C ALA A 54 6.79 6.46 15.21
N THR A 55 6.94 7.26 16.27
CA THR A 55 7.33 8.68 16.12
C THR A 55 8.69 8.80 15.43
N SER A 56 9.66 7.96 15.80
CA SER A 56 11.00 7.92 15.20
C SER A 56 10.95 7.63 13.70
N LEU A 57 10.19 6.61 13.28
CA LEU A 57 10.03 6.29 11.87
C LEU A 57 9.34 7.43 11.11
N LYS A 58 8.32 8.06 11.72
CA LYS A 58 7.64 9.23 11.15
C LYS A 58 8.58 10.42 10.98
N GLU A 59 9.50 10.65 11.90
CA GLU A 59 10.51 11.72 11.82
C GLU A 59 11.52 11.46 10.71
N GLN A 60 12.06 10.25 10.62
CA GLN A 60 12.95 9.85 9.51
C GLN A 60 12.30 10.08 8.13
N VAL A 61 10.99 9.77 8.00
CA VAL A 61 10.26 10.01 6.73
C VAL A 61 10.07 11.51 6.47
N ARG A 62 9.90 12.34 7.50
CA ARG A 62 9.75 13.80 7.34
C ARG A 62 11.04 14.49 6.92
N GLU A 63 12.18 13.92 7.27
CA GLU A 63 13.49 14.39 6.81
C GLU A 63 13.71 14.12 5.32
N ALA A 64 12.94 13.22 4.70
CA ALA A 64 13.00 13.00 3.27
C ALA A 64 12.60 14.29 2.53
N GLY A 65 13.54 14.81 1.74
CA GLY A 65 13.30 15.96 0.88
C GLY A 65 12.17 15.67 -0.11
N LEU A 66 11.27 16.64 -0.30
CA LEU A 66 10.24 16.58 -1.32
C LEU A 66 10.76 17.24 -2.61
N GLU A 67 10.58 16.58 -3.74
CA GLU A 67 10.84 17.16 -5.05
C GLU A 67 9.53 17.59 -5.73
N GLN A 68 9.51 18.82 -6.24
CA GLN A 68 8.44 19.25 -7.13
C GLN A 68 8.75 18.76 -8.54
N VAL A 69 8.07 17.69 -8.97
CA VAL A 69 8.20 17.20 -10.35
C VAL A 69 7.43 18.12 -11.30
N LYS A 70 8.17 18.95 -12.04
CA LYS A 70 7.60 19.75 -13.14
C LYS A 70 7.34 18.86 -14.35
N LYS A 71 6.19 19.00 -14.99
CA LYS A 71 5.92 18.33 -16.27
C LYS A 71 6.82 18.92 -17.35
N ALA A 72 7.82 18.17 -17.79
CA ALA A 72 8.59 18.52 -18.97
C ALA A 72 7.71 18.36 -20.23
N LYS A 73 7.87 19.27 -21.20
CA LYS A 73 7.39 19.03 -22.58
C LYS A 73 8.39 18.10 -23.24
N THR A 74 8.13 16.80 -23.22
CA THR A 74 8.91 15.79 -23.92
C THR A 74 8.32 15.50 -25.29
N GLU A 75 9.17 15.03 -26.20
CA GLU A 75 8.73 14.45 -27.47
C GLU A 75 7.76 13.29 -27.22
N LYS A 76 6.82 13.09 -28.15
CA LYS A 76 5.82 12.03 -28.02
C LYS A 76 6.51 10.67 -28.09
N LEU A 77 6.41 9.89 -27.01
CA LEU A 77 6.89 8.52 -26.96
C LEU A 77 5.90 7.56 -27.65
N THR A 78 6.44 6.62 -28.42
CA THR A 78 5.65 5.47 -28.92
C THR A 78 5.23 4.56 -27.76
N GLN A 79 4.28 3.65 -27.98
CA GLN A 79 3.89 2.70 -26.94
C GLN A 79 5.07 1.80 -26.55
N GLU A 80 5.84 1.34 -27.51
CA GLU A 80 7.00 0.48 -27.33
C GLU A 80 8.03 1.15 -26.40
N GLN A 81 8.35 2.42 -26.64
CA GLN A 81 9.26 3.20 -25.81
C GLN A 81 8.74 3.34 -24.36
N ARG A 82 7.44 3.57 -24.19
CA ARG A 82 6.83 3.66 -22.85
C ARG A 82 6.91 2.34 -22.10
N LEU A 83 6.66 1.21 -22.76
CA LEU A 83 6.76 -0.13 -22.18
C LEU A 83 8.22 -0.46 -21.82
N GLU A 84 9.17 -0.10 -22.68
CA GLU A 84 10.60 -0.30 -22.44
C GLU A 84 11.08 0.49 -21.21
N ASN A 85 10.68 1.76 -21.08
CA ASN A 85 10.99 2.59 -19.91
C ASN A 85 10.47 1.96 -18.61
N ILE A 86 9.23 1.47 -18.60
CA ILE A 86 8.66 0.79 -17.42
C ILE A 86 9.48 -0.47 -17.10
N MET A 87 9.81 -1.30 -18.09
CA MET A 87 10.59 -2.51 -17.86
C MET A 87 12.02 -2.22 -17.39
N LYS A 88 12.66 -1.16 -17.91
CA LYS A 88 13.98 -0.70 -17.48
C LYS A 88 13.97 -0.32 -16.00
N GLU A 89 12.94 0.41 -15.58
CA GLU A 89 12.77 0.85 -14.21
C GLU A 89 12.50 -0.33 -13.25
N VAL A 90 11.62 -1.27 -13.62
CA VAL A 90 11.37 -2.49 -12.84
C VAL A 90 12.62 -3.36 -12.73
N ASN A 91 13.41 -3.47 -13.79
CA ASN A 91 14.66 -4.24 -13.76
C ASN A 91 15.71 -3.60 -12.84
N LYS A 92 15.76 -2.27 -12.78
CA LYS A 92 16.68 -1.51 -11.92
C LYS A 92 16.25 -1.55 -10.45
N ASN A 93 14.98 -1.24 -10.17
CA ASN A 93 14.46 -0.97 -8.83
C ASN A 93 13.61 -2.11 -8.24
N ARG A 94 13.57 -3.27 -8.93
CA ARG A 94 12.80 -4.49 -8.60
C ARG A 94 11.29 -4.34 -8.62
N CYS A 95 10.77 -3.12 -8.56
CA CYS A 95 9.35 -2.80 -8.59
C CYS A 95 9.12 -1.42 -9.21
N ILE A 96 7.88 -1.14 -9.60
CA ILE A 96 7.44 0.17 -10.05
C ILE A 96 6.01 0.42 -9.58
N ASN A 97 5.60 1.68 -9.45
CA ASN A 97 4.19 2.06 -9.28
C ASN A 97 3.71 2.95 -10.43
N THR A 98 2.40 3.15 -10.50
CA THR A 98 1.79 3.99 -11.55
C THR A 98 2.28 5.44 -11.50
N GLY A 99 2.64 5.97 -10.33
CA GLY A 99 3.21 7.32 -10.18
C GLY A 99 4.55 7.44 -10.88
N THR A 100 5.46 6.51 -10.64
CA THR A 100 6.75 6.42 -11.33
C THR A 100 6.56 6.25 -12.83
N CYS A 101 5.61 5.43 -13.28
CA CYS A 101 5.29 5.29 -14.72
C CYS A 101 4.89 6.64 -15.36
N VAL A 102 4.05 7.41 -14.67
CA VAL A 102 3.64 8.75 -15.10
C VAL A 102 4.84 9.70 -15.16
N GLN A 103 5.75 9.60 -14.19
CA GLN A 103 6.96 10.44 -14.13
C GLN A 103 7.93 10.13 -15.27
N ILE A 104 8.28 8.86 -15.48
CA ILE A 104 9.31 8.47 -16.48
C ILE A 104 8.82 8.61 -17.92
N ASN A 105 7.53 8.42 -18.17
CA ASN A 105 6.96 8.52 -19.51
C ASN A 105 6.34 9.90 -19.79
N HIS A 106 6.05 10.70 -18.76
CA HIS A 106 5.35 11.99 -18.88
C HIS A 106 3.93 11.90 -19.48
N TYR A 107 3.28 10.74 -19.37
CA TYR A 107 1.89 10.52 -19.83
C TYR A 107 0.89 10.52 -18.67
N SER A 108 -0.40 10.58 -19.02
CA SER A 108 -1.47 10.53 -18.03
C SER A 108 -1.47 9.22 -17.24
N ARG A 109 -2.05 9.26 -16.04
CA ARG A 109 -2.27 8.05 -15.23
C ARG A 109 -3.04 6.98 -16.00
N PHE A 110 -4.01 7.39 -16.82
CA PHE A 110 -4.79 6.47 -17.66
C PHE A 110 -3.90 5.71 -18.65
N MET A 111 -3.01 6.39 -19.36
CA MET A 111 -2.07 5.76 -20.29
C MET A 111 -1.11 4.82 -19.56
N ALA A 112 -0.57 5.24 -18.41
CA ALA A 112 0.30 4.41 -17.60
C ALA A 112 -0.40 3.11 -17.15
N LEU A 113 -1.68 3.18 -16.77
CA LEU A 113 -2.46 2.00 -16.40
C LEU A 113 -2.69 1.06 -17.59
N ASN A 114 -2.93 1.59 -18.79
CA ASN A 114 -3.07 0.77 -20.00
C ASN A 114 -1.76 0.06 -20.36
N ASP A 115 -0.62 0.77 -20.29
CA ASP A 115 0.69 0.17 -20.55
C ASP A 115 1.06 -0.90 -19.51
N LEU A 116 0.77 -0.63 -18.22
CA LEU A 116 0.95 -1.62 -17.15
C LEU A 116 0.06 -2.84 -17.36
N LYS A 117 -1.21 -2.64 -17.72
CA LYS A 117 -2.14 -3.74 -18.05
C LYS A 117 -1.61 -4.58 -19.21
N LEU A 118 -1.13 -3.95 -20.27
CA LEU A 118 -0.54 -4.64 -21.41
C LEU A 118 0.68 -5.48 -21.02
N LEU A 119 1.53 -4.99 -20.11
CA LEU A 119 2.67 -5.76 -19.60
C LEU A 119 2.24 -6.94 -18.71
N ILE A 120 1.15 -6.80 -17.95
CA ILE A 120 0.56 -7.91 -17.19
C ILE A 120 -0.03 -8.94 -18.14
N ASP A 121 -0.83 -8.51 -19.13
CA ASP A 121 -1.44 -9.39 -20.14
C ASP A 121 -0.37 -10.16 -20.95
N ARG A 122 0.83 -9.58 -21.11
CA ARG A 122 2.01 -10.21 -21.73
C ARG A 122 2.88 -11.03 -20.77
N ASN A 123 2.43 -11.27 -19.53
CA ASN A 123 3.17 -11.96 -18.48
C ASN A 123 4.56 -11.38 -18.20
N LYS A 124 4.75 -10.06 -18.37
CA LYS A 124 6.00 -9.37 -18.05
C LYS A 124 6.01 -8.82 -16.62
N LEU A 125 4.84 -8.44 -16.12
CA LEU A 125 4.66 -7.91 -14.78
C LEU A 125 3.59 -8.67 -14.00
N VAL A 126 3.73 -8.68 -12.68
CA VAL A 126 2.72 -9.13 -11.72
C VAL A 126 2.34 -7.95 -10.84
N GLN A 127 1.03 -7.73 -10.66
CA GLN A 127 0.52 -6.73 -9.73
C GLN A 127 0.56 -7.27 -8.30
N ILE A 128 1.12 -6.50 -7.38
CA ILE A 128 1.10 -6.77 -5.94
C ILE A 128 0.47 -5.59 -5.19
N GLY A 129 -0.10 -5.85 -4.02
CA GLY A 129 -0.81 -4.83 -3.24
C GLY A 129 -2.14 -4.41 -3.85
N ARG A 130 -2.79 -3.42 -3.24
CA ARG A 130 -4.11 -2.92 -3.64
C ARG A 130 -4.21 -1.40 -3.48
N GLY A 131 -5.11 -0.78 -4.25
CA GLY A 131 -5.42 0.65 -4.13
C GLY A 131 -4.19 1.56 -4.30
N LYS A 132 -3.91 2.38 -3.28
CA LYS A 132 -2.75 3.29 -3.28
C LYS A 132 -1.41 2.59 -3.04
N GLN A 133 -1.43 1.34 -2.58
CA GLN A 133 -0.25 0.53 -2.27
C GLN A 133 0.11 -0.43 -3.41
N THR A 134 -0.56 -0.30 -4.57
CA THR A 134 -0.30 -1.16 -5.72
C THR A 134 1.11 -0.91 -6.28
N MET A 135 1.89 -1.99 -6.36
CA MET A 135 3.19 -2.04 -7.01
C MET A 135 3.16 -3.12 -8.11
N TYR A 136 4.06 -3.03 -9.06
CA TYR A 136 4.24 -4.01 -10.13
C TYR A 136 5.67 -4.51 -10.10
N ILE A 137 5.84 -5.82 -10.09
CA ILE A 137 7.14 -6.50 -10.09
C ILE A 137 7.29 -7.33 -11.36
N ARG A 138 8.52 -7.67 -11.72
CA ARG A 138 8.78 -8.55 -12.86
C ARG A 138 8.15 -9.93 -12.60
N SER A 139 7.48 -10.48 -13.61
CA SER A 139 7.06 -11.89 -13.54
C SER A 139 8.27 -12.80 -13.46
N PHE A 140 8.16 -13.87 -12.68
CA PHE A 140 9.15 -14.94 -12.62
C PHE A 140 9.17 -15.74 -13.93
#